data_AF-A0A2N5A963-F1
#
_entry.id   AF-A0A2N5A963-F1
#
_cell.length_a   1.000
_cell.length_b   1.000
_cell.length_c   1.000
_cell.angle_alpha   90.00
_cell.angle_beta   90.00
_cell.angle_gamma   90.00
#
_symmetry.space_group_name_H-M   'P 1'
#
loop_
_entity.id
_entity.type
_entity.pdbx_description
1 polymer ?
#
loop_
_entity_poly.entity_id
_entity_poly.type
_entity_poly.pdbx_seq_one_letter_code
_entity_poly.pdbx_strand_id
1 'polypeptide(L)'
;MNNKLTAIATFLRVAEAGSFSAAARQLGMKQSAVSQQIAALEQELGVVLLHRTTRAMMLTEQGEHYRRDMQRVLNAMQEAERRLNPAEPQFQGRVHVQLPSGLGSLLLPHLLALQIQYPELHLMLSLDDRIADLVT
;
A
#
# COMPACT_ATOMS: atom_id res chain seq x y z
N MET A 1 23.74 -9.08 4.64
CA MET A 1 22.82 -9.92 3.82
C MET A 1 21.33 -9.60 4.05
N ASN A 2 20.95 -8.48 4.67
CA ASN A 2 19.53 -8.04 4.86
C ASN A 2 19.03 -7.04 3.79
N ASN A 3 19.78 -6.79 2.72
CA ASN A 3 19.53 -5.66 1.82
C ASN A 3 18.46 -5.94 0.73
N LYS A 4 18.18 -7.21 0.41
CA LYS A 4 17.30 -7.55 -0.72
C LYS A 4 15.83 -7.17 -0.46
N LEU A 5 15.30 -7.46 0.73
CA LEU A 5 13.94 -7.05 1.11
C LEU A 5 13.80 -5.53 1.14
N THR A 6 14.80 -4.82 1.65
CA THR A 6 14.84 -3.36 1.61
C THR A 6 14.86 -2.84 0.17
N ALA A 7 15.68 -3.42 -0.70
CA ALA A 7 15.73 -3.03 -2.11
C ALA A 7 14.41 -3.29 -2.84
N ILE A 8 13.73 -4.41 -2.55
CA ILE A 8 12.40 -4.73 -3.08
C ILE A 8 11.37 -3.70 -2.58
N ALA A 9 11.35 -3.38 -1.28
CA ALA A 9 10.46 -2.38 -0.72
C ALA A 9 10.70 -0.98 -1.34
N THR A 10 11.97 -0.61 -1.53
CA THR A 10 12.36 0.63 -2.23
C THR A 10 11.85 0.63 -3.67
N PHE A 11 12.01 -0.47 -4.41
CA PHE A 11 11.50 -0.61 -5.77
C PHE A 11 9.97 -0.45 -5.83
N LEU A 12 9.22 -1.14 -4.96
CA LEU A 12 7.77 -1.03 -4.90
C LEU A 12 7.31 0.39 -4.59
N ARG A 13 8.02 1.08 -3.68
CA ARG A 13 7.72 2.49 -3.36
C ARG A 13 7.99 3.42 -4.53
N VAL A 14 9.05 3.18 -5.30
CA VAL A 14 9.35 3.95 -6.52
C VAL A 14 8.30 3.70 -7.60
N ALA A 15 7.84 2.45 -7.76
CA ALA A 15 6.74 2.07 -8.64
C ALA A 15 5.43 2.78 -8.26
N GLU A 16 5.09 2.85 -6.97
CA GLU A 16 3.90 3.54 -6.47
C GLU A 16 3.99 5.07 -6.64
N ALA A 17 5.14 5.66 -6.33
CA ALA A 17 5.32 7.10 -6.38
C ALA A 17 5.52 7.66 -7.80
N GLY A 18 5.82 6.81 -8.79
CA GLY A 18 6.07 7.19 -10.19
C GLY A 18 7.32 8.05 -10.41
N SER A 19 8.12 8.29 -9.37
CA SER A 19 9.33 9.10 -9.42
C SER A 19 10.31 8.74 -8.31
N PHE A 20 11.60 8.68 -8.66
CA PHE A 20 12.69 8.47 -7.72
C PHE A 20 12.77 9.58 -6.67
N SER A 21 12.50 10.84 -7.03
CA SER A 21 12.58 11.96 -6.09
C SER A 21 11.38 12.00 -5.13
N ALA A 22 10.21 11.52 -5.57
CA ALA A 22 9.04 11.37 -4.70
C ALA A 22 9.25 10.23 -3.69
N ALA A 23 9.68 9.07 -4.16
CA ALA A 23 9.97 7.92 -3.30
C ALA A 23 11.09 8.20 -2.30
N ALA A 24 12.16 8.88 -2.73
CA ALA A 24 13.27 9.26 -1.84
C ALA A 24 12.80 10.14 -0.67
N ARG A 25 11.91 11.11 -0.93
CA ARG A 25 11.29 11.93 0.12
C ARG A 25 10.45 11.10 1.09
N GLN A 26 9.64 10.17 0.58
CA GLN A 26 8.81 9.30 1.41
C GLN A 26 9.63 8.32 2.27
N LEU A 27 10.77 7.86 1.75
CA LEU A 27 11.66 6.93 2.44
C LEU A 27 12.68 7.64 3.36
N GLY A 28 12.73 8.97 3.36
CA GLY A 28 13.75 9.72 4.11
C GLY A 28 15.18 9.52 3.58
N MET A 29 15.33 9.17 2.31
CA MET A 29 16.60 8.83 1.67
C MET A 29 17.02 9.86 0.62
N LYS A 30 18.31 9.86 0.25
CA LYS A 30 18.78 10.59 -0.93
C LYS A 30 18.34 9.87 -2.20
N GLN A 31 17.94 10.62 -3.23
CA GLN A 31 17.55 10.06 -4.53
C GLN A 31 18.65 9.17 -5.14
N SER A 32 19.92 9.54 -4.99
CA SER A 32 21.05 8.74 -5.45
C SER A 32 21.12 7.37 -4.77
N ALA A 33 20.80 7.28 -3.48
CA ALA A 33 20.78 6.02 -2.74
C ALA A 33 19.65 5.11 -3.22
N VAL A 34 18.45 5.66 -3.44
CA VAL A 34 17.30 4.93 -4.02
C VAL A 34 17.65 4.39 -5.42
N SER A 35 18.27 5.23 -6.25
CA SER A 35 18.73 4.84 -7.59
C SER A 35 19.75 3.71 -7.55
N GLN A 36 20.72 3.75 -6.61
CA GLN A 36 21.75 2.73 -6.47
C GLN A 36 21.17 1.40 -5.97
N GLN A 37 20.25 1.44 -5.00
CA GLN A 37 19.58 0.23 -4.51
C GLN A 37 18.80 -0.49 -5.62
N ILE A 38 18.08 0.27 -6.44
CA ILE A 38 17.33 -0.29 -7.58
C ILE A 38 18.29 -0.85 -8.63
N ALA A 39 19.36 -0.13 -8.98
CA ALA A 39 20.33 -0.63 -9.95
C ALA A 39 21.00 -1.93 -9.47
N ALA A 40 21.33 -2.03 -8.17
CA ALA A 40 21.85 -3.27 -7.59
C ALA A 40 20.84 -4.41 -7.65
N LEU A 41 19.55 -4.13 -7.40
CA LEU A 41 18.48 -5.11 -7.52
C LEU A 41 18.31 -5.61 -8.96
N GLU A 42 18.31 -4.71 -9.94
CA GLU A 42 18.25 -5.05 -11.36
C GLU A 42 19.45 -5.89 -11.80
N GLN A 43 20.66 -5.57 -11.31
CA GLN A 43 21.86 -6.38 -11.55
C GLN A 43 21.75 -7.78 -10.96
N GLU A 44 21.25 -7.91 -9.73
CA GLU A 44 21.08 -9.20 -9.07
C GLU A 44 20.03 -10.07 -9.77
N LEU A 45 18.95 -9.45 -10.29
CA LEU A 45 17.90 -10.15 -11.02
C LEU A 45 18.24 -10.40 -12.50
N GLY A 46 19.26 -9.71 -13.04
CA GLY A 46 19.64 -9.79 -14.45
C GLY A 46 18.62 -9.18 -15.41
N VAL A 47 17.71 -8.33 -14.92
CA VAL A 47 16.63 -7.72 -15.71
C VAL A 47 16.46 -6.24 -15.36
N VAL A 48 16.02 -5.44 -16.34
CA VAL A 48 15.64 -4.04 -16.13
C VAL A 48 14.18 -3.99 -15.71
N LEU A 49 13.92 -3.44 -14.53
CA LEU A 49 12.58 -3.27 -13.98
C LEU A 49 11.99 -1.91 -14.34
N LEU A 50 12.85 -0.88 -14.51
CA LEU A 50 12.43 0.51 -14.69
C LEU A 50 13.13 1.19 -15.88
N HIS A 51 12.34 1.82 -16.75
CA HIS A 51 12.86 2.76 -17.74
C HIS A 51 12.87 4.18 -17.19
N ARG A 52 14.04 4.81 -17.26
CA ARG A 52 14.23 6.23 -16.93
C ARG A 52 14.17 7.04 -18.21
N THR A 53 13.10 7.79 -18.41
CA THR A 53 13.11 8.87 -19.41
C THR A 53 13.25 10.21 -18.70
N THR A 54 13.74 11.22 -19.41
CA THR A 54 13.90 12.59 -18.87
C THR A 54 12.58 13.26 -18.51
N ARG A 55 11.43 12.68 -18.91
CA ARG A 55 10.09 13.21 -18.65
C ARG A 55 9.26 12.35 -17.71
N ALA A 56 9.55 11.05 -17.61
CA ALA A 56 8.80 10.12 -16.79
C ALA A 56 9.61 8.85 -16.49
N MET A 57 9.29 8.21 -15.36
CA MET A 57 9.72 6.86 -15.05
C MET A 57 8.57 5.91 -15.40
N MET A 58 8.88 4.80 -16.06
CA MET A 58 7.91 3.75 -16.42
C MET A 58 8.43 2.38 -16.01
N LEU A 59 7.52 1.51 -15.59
CA LEU A 59 7.83 0.09 -15.36
C LEU A 59 8.00 -0.62 -16.69
N THR A 60 8.95 -1.55 -16.74
CA THR A 60 9.01 -2.53 -17.83
C THR A 60 7.92 -3.59 -17.62
N GLU A 61 7.65 -4.41 -18.62
CA GLU A 61 6.77 -5.58 -18.47
C GLU A 61 7.25 -6.47 -17.31
N GLN A 62 8.56 -6.76 -17.27
CA GLN A 62 9.18 -7.51 -16.17
C GLN A 62 9.03 -6.79 -14.82
N GLY A 63 9.16 -5.46 -14.81
CA GLY A 63 8.90 -4.62 -13.64
C GLY A 63 7.48 -4.76 -13.09
N GLU A 64 6.46 -4.76 -13.95
CA GLU A 64 5.07 -4.94 -13.53
C GLU A 64 4.81 -6.34 -12.98
N HIS A 65 5.34 -7.38 -13.62
CA HIS A 65 5.25 -8.75 -13.11
C HIS A 65 5.89 -8.86 -11.73
N TYR A 66 7.14 -8.40 -11.61
CA TYR A 66 7.88 -8.45 -10.36
C TYR A 66 7.20 -7.65 -9.25
N ARG A 67 6.65 -6.47 -9.56
CA ARG A 67 5.89 -5.64 -8.62
C ARG A 67 4.68 -6.39 -8.05
N ARG A 68 3.87 -7.01 -8.91
CA ARG A 68 2.68 -7.77 -8.48
C ARG A 68 3.03 -8.95 -7.58
N ASP A 69 4.10 -9.67 -7.90
CA ASP A 69 4.50 -10.86 -7.15
C ASP A 69 5.10 -10.48 -5.80
N MET A 70 6.00 -9.49 -5.78
CA MET A 70 6.64 -9.06 -4.54
C MET A 70 5.68 -8.34 -3.59
N GLN A 71 4.68 -7.62 -4.12
CA GLN A 71 3.64 -7.03 -3.27
C GLN A 71 2.86 -8.12 -2.51
N ARG A 72 2.55 -9.25 -3.16
CA ARG A 72 1.87 -10.37 -2.51
C ARG A 72 2.73 -11.00 -1.43
N VAL A 73 4.03 -11.17 -1.70
CA VAL A 73 4.99 -11.72 -0.73
C VAL A 73 5.12 -10.82 0.50
N LEU A 74 5.30 -9.51 0.31
CA LEU A 74 5.42 -8.58 1.45
C LEU A 74 4.13 -8.54 2.28
N ASN A 75 2.97 -8.56 1.65
CA ASN A 75 1.70 -8.62 2.38
C ASN A 75 1.58 -9.90 3.21
N ALA A 76 2.00 -11.05 2.64
CA ALA A 76 1.99 -12.33 3.35
C ALA A 76 2.99 -12.34 4.53
N MET A 77 4.15 -11.71 4.39
CA MET A 77 5.11 -11.55 5.47
C MET A 77 4.55 -10.67 6.60
N GLN A 78 3.98 -9.51 6.25
CA GLN A 78 3.33 -8.63 7.23
C GLN A 78 2.20 -9.34 7.97
N GLU A 79 1.39 -10.12 7.26
CA GLU A 79 0.33 -10.94 7.86
C GLU A 79 0.88 -12.02 8.81
N ALA A 80 1.98 -12.67 8.45
CA ALA A 80 2.64 -13.63 9.33
C ALA A 80 3.22 -12.95 10.58
N GLU A 81 3.84 -11.78 10.45
CA GLU A 81 4.35 -10.98 11.57
C GLU A 81 3.22 -10.52 12.50
N ARG A 82 2.08 -10.08 11.95
CA ARG A 82 0.88 -9.69 12.72
C ARG A 82 0.35 -10.84 13.58
N ARG A 83 0.37 -12.08 13.08
CA ARG A 83 -0.06 -13.26 13.86
C ARG A 83 0.84 -13.55 15.06
N LEU A 84 2.11 -13.15 15.00
CA LEU A 84 3.08 -13.36 16.08
C LEU A 84 3.00 -12.29 17.16
N ASN A 85 2.57 -11.07 16.81
CA ASN A 85 2.38 -9.95 17.74
C ASN A 85 0.91 -9.50 17.78
N PRO A 86 0.05 -10.16 18.57
CA PRO A 86 -1.33 -9.72 18.80
C PRO A 86 -1.45 -8.39 19.59
N ALA A 87 -0.34 -7.66 19.81
CA ALA A 87 -0.27 -6.46 20.62
C ALA A 87 -0.22 -5.14 19.83
N GLU A 88 -0.16 -5.16 18.49
CA GLU A 88 -0.50 -3.97 17.70
C GLU A 88 -2.01 -3.75 17.76
N PRO A 89 -2.52 -2.49 17.76
CA PRO A 89 -3.92 -2.20 17.95
C PRO A 89 -4.72 -2.84 16.82
N GLN A 90 -5.19 -4.04 17.10
CA GLN A 90 -6.18 -4.75 16.33
C GLN A 90 -7.33 -3.74 16.18
N PHE A 91 -7.77 -3.50 14.94
CA PHE A 91 -8.92 -2.63 14.69
C PHE A 91 -10.15 -3.34 15.28
N GLN A 92 -10.31 -3.18 16.59
CA GLN A 92 -11.32 -3.78 17.43
C GLN A 92 -12.27 -2.67 17.86
N GLY A 93 -13.55 -3.02 18.00
CA GLY A 93 -14.56 -2.13 18.54
C GLY A 93 -15.56 -1.66 17.50
N ARG A 94 -16.39 -0.68 17.91
CA ARG A 94 -17.52 -0.20 17.12
C ARG A 94 -17.13 1.05 16.34
N VAL A 95 -17.22 0.95 15.02
CA VAL A 95 -17.03 2.10 14.12
C VAL A 95 -18.39 2.44 13.52
N HIS A 96 -18.88 3.64 13.82
CA HIS A 96 -20.10 4.16 13.24
C HIS A 96 -19.75 4.97 11.99
N VAL A 97 -20.32 4.57 10.86
CA VAL A 97 -20.09 5.24 9.58
C VAL A 97 -21.43 5.78 9.10
N GLN A 98 -21.55 7.11 9.11
CA GLN A 98 -22.67 7.83 8.54
C GLN A 98 -22.34 8.21 7.10
N LEU A 99 -23.21 7.83 6.16
CA LEU A 99 -23.01 8.07 4.74
C LEU A 99 -24.34 8.55 4.13
N PRO A 100 -24.30 9.43 3.12
CA PRO A 100 -25.45 9.68 2.26
C PRO A 100 -25.94 8.38 1.63
N SER A 101 -27.25 8.23 1.49
CA SER A 101 -27.87 7.01 0.98
C SER A 101 -27.38 6.67 -0.44
N GLY A 102 -27.11 7.70 -1.25
CA GLY A 102 -26.57 7.57 -2.60
C GLY A 102 -25.15 6.97 -2.68
N LEU A 103 -24.37 7.01 -1.59
CA LEU A 103 -23.01 6.43 -1.54
C LEU A 103 -22.97 5.02 -0.93
N GLY A 104 -24.08 4.58 -0.32
CA GLY A 104 -24.15 3.29 0.36
C GLY A 104 -23.82 2.12 -0.57
N SER A 105 -24.41 2.08 -1.77
CA SER A 105 -24.22 0.99 -2.74
C SER A 105 -22.78 0.90 -3.28
N LEU A 106 -22.07 2.02 -3.39
CA LEU A 106 -20.69 2.07 -3.85
C LEU A 106 -19.70 1.62 -2.76
N LEU A 107 -19.94 2.01 -1.51
CA LEU A 107 -19.01 1.79 -0.41
C LEU A 107 -19.27 0.46 0.33
N LEU A 108 -20.50 -0.05 0.33
CA LEU A 108 -20.88 -1.32 0.98
C LEU A 108 -19.95 -2.49 0.65
N PRO A 109 -19.58 -2.76 -0.62
CA PRO A 109 -18.67 -3.87 -0.95
C PRO A 109 -17.29 -3.74 -0.31
N HIS A 110 -16.77 -2.51 -0.21
CA HIS A 110 -15.48 -2.21 0.39
C HIS A 110 -15.53 -2.35 1.91
N LEU A 111 -16.63 -1.92 2.53
CA LEU A 111 -16.86 -2.05 3.97
C LEU A 111 -17.08 -3.51 4.38
N LEU A 112 -17.75 -4.30 3.54
CA LEU A 112 -17.87 -5.75 3.70
C LEU A 112 -16.51 -6.44 3.57
N ALA A 113 -15.71 -6.08 2.56
CA ALA A 113 -14.35 -6.60 2.43
C ALA A 113 -13.47 -6.25 3.65
N LEU A 114 -13.63 -5.05 4.19
CA LEU A 114 -12.96 -4.61 5.41
C LEU A 114 -13.41 -5.44 6.63
N GLN A 115 -14.71 -5.71 6.78
CA GLN A 115 -15.23 -6.52 7.90
C GLN A 115 -14.80 -7.99 7.80
N ILE A 116 -14.70 -8.54 6.59
CA ILE A 116 -14.16 -9.89 6.36
C ILE A 116 -12.67 -9.92 6.74
N GLN A 117 -11.93 -8.85 6.43
CA GLN A 117 -10.51 -8.73 6.74
C GLN A 117 -10.26 -8.47 8.25
N TYR A 118 -11.19 -7.81 8.94
CA TYR A 118 -11.10 -7.45 10.36
C TYR A 118 -12.41 -7.82 11.10
N PRO A 119 -12.61 -9.10 11.45
CA PRO A 119 -13.88 -9.59 12.00
C PRO A 119 -14.22 -9.03 13.39
N GLU A 120 -13.24 -8.51 14.14
CA GLU A 120 -13.46 -7.86 15.45
C GLU A 120 -13.87 -6.37 15.34
N LEU A 121 -13.95 -5.87 14.12
CA LEU A 121 -14.43 -4.52 13.80
C LEU A 121 -15.94 -4.57 13.54
N HIS A 122 -16.71 -4.03 14.49
CA HIS A 122 -18.15 -3.93 14.36
C HIS A 122 -18.53 -2.64 13.63
N LEU A 123 -18.75 -2.75 12.32
CA LEU A 123 -19.25 -1.65 11.50
C LEU A 123 -20.75 -1.43 11.75
N MET A 124 -21.10 -0.24 12.21
CA MET A 124 -22.49 0.23 12.25
C MET A 124 -22.68 1.24 11.13
N LEU A 125 -23.57 0.93 10.19
CA LEU A 125 -23.83 1.78 9.03
C LEU A 125 -25.14 2.54 9.23
N SER A 126 -25.08 3.86 9.06
CA SER A 126 -26.25 4.72 9.00
C SER A 126 -26.26 5.42 7.65
N LEU A 127 -27.23 5.06 6.81
CA LEU A 127 -27.47 5.71 5.53
C LEU A 127 -28.56 6.76 5.74
N ASP A 128 -28.18 8.04 5.70
CA ASP A 128 -29.12 9.14 5.84
C ASP A 128 -28.77 10.26 4.85
N ASP A 129 -29.77 10.71 4.08
CA ASP A 129 -29.64 11.85 3.16
C ASP A 129 -29.96 13.19 3.84
N ARG A 130 -30.24 13.15 5.15
CA ARG A 130 -30.40 14.36 5.95
C ARG A 130 -29.02 14.97 6.16
N ILE A 131 -28.89 16.22 5.74
CA ILE A 131 -27.81 17.11 6.18
C ILE A 131 -27.92 17.13 7.71
N ALA A 132 -27.06 16.38 8.39
CA ALA A 132 -27.01 16.39 9.83
C ALA A 132 -26.57 17.80 10.23
N ASP A 133 -27.49 18.53 10.85
CA ASP A 133 -27.19 19.78 11.54
C ASP A 133 -25.95 19.59 12.41
N LEU A 134 -24.93 20.40 12.15
CA LEU A 134 -23.81 20.60 13.04
C LEU A 134 -24.37 21.23 14.32
N VAL A 135 -24.60 20.42 15.34
CA VAL A 135 -24.82 20.95 16.69
C VAL A 135 -23.44 21.23 17.31
N THR A 136 -23.26 22.51 17.64
CA THR A 136 -22.16 23.21 18.31
C THR A 136 -21.52 22.46 19.47
#